data_AF-A0A948Z204-F1
#
_entry.id   AF-A0A948Z204-F1
#
_cell.length_a   1.000
_cell.length_b   1.000
_cell.length_c   1.000
_cell.angle_alpha   90.00
_cell.angle_beta   90.00
_cell.angle_gamma   90.00
#
_symmetry.space_group_name_H-M   'P 1'
#
loop_
_entity.id
_entity.type
_entity.pdbx_description
1 polymer ?
#
loop_
_entity_poly.entity_id
_entity_poly.type
_entity_poly.pdbx_seq_one_letter_code
_entity_poly.pdbx_strand_id
1 'polypeptide(L)'
;MKTNHYILLLKSILLIVILAVYQGCQIVSSIKQLEASSDPYQGGTYKAVLMKWTSEARIYRGLDLELMTSATFKSPEFREAYVDEYDRAYNPSREEKEKLIKDQKEASLIYNDFIMAAYVPNKKWNDFNKKDSIWGIHLNVGNEKKIKPLEIRKIKKIDAFITLFFPYINTGNLRDKLISRC
;
A
#
# COMPACT_ATOMS: atom_id res chain seq x y z
N MET A 1 43.01 -49.79 11.01
CA MET A 1 43.05 -48.97 9.78
C MET A 1 41.71 -48.32 9.37
N LYS A 2 40.65 -48.33 10.21
CA LYS A 2 39.35 -47.70 9.88
C LYS A 2 39.19 -46.27 10.44
N THR A 3 39.84 -45.95 11.55
CA THR A 3 39.73 -44.65 12.25
C THR A 3 40.18 -43.45 11.42
N ASN A 4 41.26 -43.60 10.62
CA ASN A 4 41.74 -42.54 9.74
C ASN A 4 40.76 -42.24 8.59
N HIS A 5 39.99 -43.24 8.15
CA HIS A 5 39.00 -43.07 7.08
C HIS A 5 37.79 -42.25 7.56
N TYR A 6 37.32 -42.47 8.80
CA TYR A 6 36.24 -41.67 9.39
C TYR A 6 36.65 -40.22 9.64
N ILE A 7 37.88 -39.96 10.06
CA ILE A 7 38.39 -38.59 10.27
C ILE A 7 38.49 -37.83 8.95
N LEU A 8 38.93 -38.50 7.88
CA LEU A 8 38.96 -37.91 6.52
C LEU A 8 37.55 -37.61 6.01
N LEU A 9 36.60 -38.53 6.18
CA LEU A 9 35.20 -38.32 5.81
C LEU A 9 34.56 -37.16 6.57
N LEU A 10 34.82 -37.04 7.88
CA LEU A 10 34.27 -35.97 8.71
C LEU A 10 34.80 -34.58 8.28
N LYS A 11 36.09 -34.49 7.93
CA LYS A 11 36.70 -33.26 7.41
C LYS A 11 36.14 -32.87 6.04
N SER A 12 35.92 -33.83 5.15
CA SER A 12 35.31 -33.59 3.85
C SER A 12 33.87 -33.10 3.96
N ILE A 13 33.08 -33.69 4.87
CA ILE A 13 31.70 -33.23 5.14
C ILE A 13 31.71 -31.81 5.71
N LEU A 14 32.59 -31.52 6.67
CA LEU A 14 32.72 -30.18 7.24
C LEU A 14 33.11 -29.14 6.18
N LEU A 15 34.01 -29.48 5.27
CA LEU A 15 34.42 -28.62 4.16
C LEU A 15 33.25 -28.32 3.21
N ILE A 16 32.44 -29.34 2.88
CA ILE A 16 31.27 -29.20 2.00
C ILE A 16 30.21 -28.31 2.66
N VAL A 17 29.96 -28.47 3.96
CA VAL A 17 29.00 -27.63 4.71
C VAL A 17 29.47 -26.17 4.72
N ILE A 18 30.76 -25.92 4.95
CA ILE A 18 31.32 -24.57 4.92
C ILE A 18 31.15 -23.95 3.52
N LEU A 19 31.48 -24.68 2.45
CA LEU A 19 31.29 -24.20 1.07
C LEU A 19 29.82 -23.90 0.74
N ALA A 20 28.88 -24.70 1.24
CA ALA A 20 27.44 -24.48 1.02
C ALA A 20 26.93 -23.20 1.70
N VAL A 21 27.45 -22.85 2.89
CA VAL A 21 27.09 -21.61 3.59
C VAL A 21 27.59 -20.37 2.82
N TYR A 22 28.76 -20.44 2.18
CA TYR A 22 29.28 -19.32 1.37
C TYR A 22 28.49 -19.06 0.08
N GLN A 23 27.83 -20.07 -0.50
CA GLN A 23 27.02 -19.88 -1.72
C GLN A 23 25.62 -19.30 -1.45
N GLY A 24 25.14 -19.34 -0.21
CA GLY A 24 23.80 -18.82 0.14
C GLY A 24 23.66 -17.29 0.01
N CYS A 25 24.76 -16.54 0.03
CA CYS A 25 24.73 -15.08 0.03
C CYS A 25 24.36 -14.47 -1.34
N GLN A 26 24.62 -15.18 -2.45
CA GLN A 26 24.37 -14.64 -3.81
C GLN A 26 22.90 -14.78 -4.27
N ILE A 27 22.14 -15.69 -3.69
CA ILE A 27 20.72 -15.87 -4.06
C ILE A 27 19.87 -14.70 -3.56
N VAL A 28 20.25 -14.09 -2.43
CA VAL A 28 19.52 -12.99 -1.80
C VAL A 28 19.65 -11.68 -2.59
N SER A 29 20.80 -11.42 -3.22
CA SER A 29 21.00 -10.21 -4.04
C SER A 29 20.16 -10.21 -5.32
N SER A 30 20.02 -11.37 -5.96
CA SER A 30 19.25 -11.50 -7.21
C SER A 30 17.76 -11.25 -7.02
N ILE A 31 17.20 -11.64 -5.86
CA ILE A 31 15.79 -11.40 -5.52
C ILE A 31 15.52 -9.90 -5.32
N LYS A 32 16.41 -9.18 -4.63
CA LYS A 32 16.29 -7.72 -4.48
C LYS A 32 16.36 -6.98 -5.82
N GLN A 33 17.17 -7.47 -6.75
CA GLN A 33 17.30 -6.87 -8.09
C GLN A 33 16.03 -7.08 -8.94
N LEU A 34 15.36 -8.23 -8.81
CA LEU A 34 14.08 -8.51 -9.48
C LEU A 34 12.92 -7.68 -8.91
N GLU A 35 12.91 -7.45 -7.59
CA GLU A 35 11.93 -6.56 -6.96
C GLU A 35 12.15 -5.10 -7.40
N ALA A 36 13.41 -4.64 -7.48
CA ALA A 36 13.73 -3.30 -7.97
C ALA A 36 13.40 -3.09 -9.46
N SER A 37 13.52 -4.12 -10.31
CA SER A 37 13.22 -4.00 -11.75
C SER A 37 11.72 -3.97 -12.07
N SER A 38 10.88 -4.35 -11.10
CA SER A 38 9.42 -4.34 -11.22
C SER A 38 8.74 -3.18 -10.48
N ASP A 39 9.52 -2.31 -9.83
CA ASP A 39 9.01 -1.14 -9.10
C ASP A 39 8.60 -0.02 -10.09
N PRO A 40 7.30 0.31 -10.22
CA PRO A 40 6.86 1.35 -11.15
C PRO A 40 7.32 2.76 -10.73
N TYR A 41 7.80 2.94 -9.49
CA TYR A 41 8.13 4.25 -8.94
C TYR A 41 9.57 4.71 -9.20
N GLN A 42 10.39 3.89 -9.87
CA GLN A 42 11.74 4.21 -10.40
C GLN A 42 12.61 5.13 -9.51
N GLY A 43 12.61 4.94 -8.18
CA GLY A 43 13.45 5.69 -7.25
C GLY A 43 12.91 7.04 -6.76
N GLY A 44 11.67 7.40 -7.09
CA GLY A 44 10.98 8.57 -6.52
C GLY A 44 10.61 8.40 -5.04
N THR A 45 10.30 9.52 -4.37
CA THR A 45 9.88 9.52 -2.94
C THR A 45 8.44 9.04 -2.72
N TYR A 46 7.64 8.98 -3.79
CA TYR A 46 6.21 8.69 -3.72
C TYR A 46 5.88 7.40 -2.98
N LYS A 47 6.54 6.28 -3.32
CA LYS A 47 6.30 4.99 -2.69
C LYS A 47 6.48 5.05 -1.17
N ALA A 48 7.56 5.68 -0.71
CA ALA A 48 7.86 5.82 0.71
C ALA A 48 6.83 6.71 1.42
N VAL A 49 6.43 7.82 0.80
CA VAL A 49 5.43 8.75 1.34
C VAL A 49 4.03 8.12 1.35
N LEU A 50 3.65 7.40 0.29
CA LEU A 50 2.42 6.62 0.21
C LEU A 50 2.36 5.61 1.35
N MET A 51 3.42 4.83 1.56
CA MET A 51 3.49 3.86 2.65
C MET A 51 3.40 4.53 4.03
N LYS A 52 4.11 5.65 4.22
CA LYS A 52 4.10 6.43 5.47
C LYS A 52 2.68 6.89 5.85
N TRP A 53 1.89 7.31 4.86
CA TRP A 53 0.55 7.85 5.08
C TRP A 53 -0.58 6.84 4.82
N THR A 54 -0.24 5.56 4.59
CA THR A 54 -1.21 4.48 4.44
C THR A 54 -1.22 3.59 5.66
N SER A 55 -2.41 3.31 6.19
CA SER A 55 -2.62 2.36 7.29
C SER A 55 -3.49 1.20 6.82
N GLU A 56 -3.19 0.00 7.31
CA GLU A 56 -3.97 -1.21 7.05
C GLU A 56 -4.61 -1.75 8.33
N ALA A 57 -5.79 -2.32 8.20
CA ALA A 57 -6.48 -3.00 9.30
C ALA A 57 -7.21 -4.25 8.80
N ARG A 58 -7.28 -5.26 9.66
CA ARG A 58 -8.00 -6.52 9.44
C ARG A 58 -8.81 -6.87 10.69
N ILE A 59 -10.06 -7.27 10.50
CA ILE A 59 -10.96 -7.73 11.56
C ILE A 59 -11.31 -9.18 11.26
N TYR A 60 -11.14 -10.05 12.26
CA TYR A 60 -11.48 -11.46 12.19
C TYR A 60 -12.53 -11.82 13.25
N ARG A 61 -13.37 -12.79 12.94
CA ARG A 61 -14.24 -13.49 13.90
C ARG A 61 -13.91 -14.98 13.85
N GLY A 62 -13.18 -15.45 14.86
CA GLY A 62 -12.58 -16.80 14.79
C GLY A 62 -11.59 -16.88 13.62
N LEU A 63 -11.83 -17.77 12.67
CA LEU A 63 -11.02 -17.91 11.45
C LEU A 63 -11.57 -17.13 10.25
N ASP A 64 -12.74 -16.52 10.40
CA ASP A 64 -13.40 -15.78 9.32
C ASP A 64 -12.90 -14.33 9.27
N LEU A 65 -12.50 -13.88 8.08
CA LEU A 65 -12.21 -12.48 7.82
C LEU A 65 -13.54 -11.72 7.69
N GLU A 66 -13.73 -10.66 8.47
CA GLU A 66 -14.93 -9.81 8.42
C GLU A 66 -14.70 -8.54 7.59
N LEU A 67 -13.54 -7.93 7.77
CA LEU A 67 -13.13 -6.71 7.08
C LEU A 67 -11.63 -6.70 6.89
N MET A 68 -11.18 -6.38 5.68
CA MET A 68 -9.80 -5.95 5.43
C MET A 68 -9.85 -4.59 4.75
N THR A 69 -9.06 -3.63 5.22
CA THR A 69 -9.03 -2.30 4.65
C THR A 69 -7.64 -1.69 4.67
N SER A 70 -7.36 -0.86 3.67
CA SER A 70 -6.18 -0.01 3.62
C SER A 70 -6.65 1.41 3.31
N ALA A 71 -6.15 2.41 4.02
CA ALA A 71 -6.53 3.80 3.84
C ALA A 71 -5.32 4.74 3.83
N THR A 72 -5.21 5.58 2.81
CA THR A 72 -4.20 6.64 2.69
C THR A 72 -4.81 7.98 3.07
N PHE A 73 -4.20 8.67 4.04
CA PHE A 73 -4.50 10.07 4.31
C PHE A 73 -3.75 10.96 3.32
N LYS A 74 -4.46 11.88 2.65
CA LYS A 74 -3.84 12.85 1.74
C LYS A 74 -3.26 14.04 2.51
N SER A 75 -2.21 13.77 3.28
CA SER A 75 -1.42 14.79 3.99
C SER A 75 -0.77 15.79 3.02
N PRO A 76 -0.28 16.95 3.51
CA PRO A 76 0.48 17.89 2.67
C PRO A 76 1.67 17.23 1.97
N GLU A 77 2.48 16.47 2.72
CA GLU A 77 3.64 15.72 2.19
C GLU A 77 3.21 14.68 1.13
N PHE A 78 2.10 13.97 1.35
CA PHE A 78 1.55 13.06 0.36
C PHE A 78 1.14 13.77 -0.92
N ARG A 79 0.51 14.94 -0.82
CA ARG A 79 0.04 15.70 -1.99
C ARG A 79 1.20 16.22 -2.83
N GLU A 80 2.28 16.67 -2.20
CA GLU A 80 3.51 17.07 -2.89
C GLU A 80 4.12 15.89 -3.65
N ALA A 81 4.37 14.78 -2.95
CA ALA A 81 4.92 13.57 -3.56
C ALA A 81 4.01 13.02 -4.68
N TYR A 82 2.70 13.14 -4.54
CA TYR A 82 1.71 12.74 -5.56
C TYR A 82 1.81 13.59 -6.82
N VAL A 83 1.98 14.90 -6.69
CA VAL A 83 2.17 15.80 -7.85
C VAL A 83 3.48 15.48 -8.57
N ASP A 84 4.57 15.28 -7.84
CA ASP A 84 5.87 14.97 -8.42
C ASP A 84 5.85 13.63 -9.17
N GLU A 85 5.18 12.63 -8.59
CA GLU A 85 4.96 11.33 -9.23
C GLU A 85 4.09 11.45 -10.49
N TYR A 86 3.04 12.27 -10.43
CA TYR A 86 2.16 12.53 -11.58
C TYR A 86 2.92 13.20 -12.71
N ASP A 87 3.75 14.20 -12.40
CA ASP A 87 4.59 14.89 -13.37
C ASP A 87 5.54 13.92 -14.05
N ARG A 88 6.21 13.05 -13.27
CA ARG A 88 7.11 12.03 -13.82
C ARG A 88 6.39 11.01 -14.70
N ALA A 89 5.23 10.52 -14.27
CA ALA A 89 4.53 9.43 -14.94
C ALA A 89 3.79 9.87 -16.21
N TYR A 90 3.26 11.10 -16.25
CA TYR A 90 2.40 11.58 -17.34
C TYR A 90 3.00 12.72 -18.15
N ASN A 91 4.06 13.38 -17.65
CA ASN A 91 4.70 14.54 -18.27
C ASN A 91 3.67 15.57 -18.82
N PRO A 92 2.78 16.07 -17.94
CA PRO A 92 1.67 16.95 -18.32
C PRO A 92 2.16 18.30 -18.85
N SER A 93 1.26 19.09 -19.43
CA SER A 93 1.57 20.49 -19.73
C SER A 93 1.82 21.28 -18.44
N ARG A 94 2.47 22.44 -18.57
CA ARG A 94 2.72 23.33 -17.43
C ARG A 94 1.41 23.80 -16.80
N GLU A 95 0.41 24.13 -17.61
CA GLU A 95 -0.91 24.56 -17.16
C GLU A 95 -1.65 23.44 -16.41
N GLU A 96 -1.55 22.19 -16.90
CA GLU A 96 -2.12 21.02 -16.23
C GLU A 96 -1.47 20.75 -14.87
N LYS A 97 -0.13 20.85 -14.81
CA LYS A 97 0.63 20.71 -13.55
C LYS A 97 0.27 21.80 -12.54
N GLU A 98 0.25 23.06 -12.97
CA GLU A 98 -0.13 24.19 -12.11
C GLU A 98 -1.56 24.04 -11.59
N LYS A 99 -2.48 23.59 -12.45
CA LYS A 99 -3.85 23.27 -12.05
C LYS A 99 -3.88 22.15 -11.01
N LEU A 100 -3.13 21.06 -11.21
CA LEU A 100 -3.08 19.94 -10.27
C LEU A 100 -2.56 20.38 -8.89
N ILE A 101 -1.48 21.17 -8.84
CA ILE A 101 -0.93 21.73 -7.60
C ILE A 101 -1.98 22.56 -6.88
N LYS A 102 -2.64 23.47 -7.62
CA LYS A 102 -3.70 24.33 -7.07
C LYS A 102 -4.85 23.50 -6.50
N ASP A 103 -5.35 22.53 -7.26
CA ASP A 103 -6.45 21.65 -6.84
C ASP A 103 -6.08 20.86 -5.57
N GLN A 104 -4.83 20.34 -5.47
CA GLN A 104 -4.38 19.61 -4.28
C GLN A 104 -4.30 20.53 -3.05
N LYS A 105 -3.82 21.77 -3.22
CA LYS A 105 -3.68 22.76 -2.16
C LYS A 105 -5.04 23.28 -1.68
N GLU A 106 -5.94 23.62 -2.59
CA GLU A 106 -7.29 24.06 -2.22
C GLU A 106 -8.04 22.96 -1.48
N ALA A 107 -7.93 21.70 -1.93
CA ALA A 107 -8.53 20.58 -1.23
C ALA A 107 -7.97 20.38 0.19
N SER A 108 -6.67 20.60 0.43
CA SER A 108 -6.07 20.41 1.76
C SER A 108 -6.49 21.47 2.78
N LEU A 109 -6.87 22.67 2.31
CA LEU A 109 -7.35 23.75 3.18
C LEU A 109 -8.77 23.51 3.69
N ILE A 110 -9.56 22.74 2.95
CA ILE A 110 -11.00 22.59 3.20
C ILE A 110 -11.32 21.21 3.78
N TYR A 111 -10.61 20.15 3.36
CA TYR A 111 -10.96 18.78 3.67
C TYR A 111 -9.77 17.92 4.11
N ASN A 112 -10.05 16.97 5.00
CA ASN A 112 -9.20 15.81 5.27
C ASN A 112 -9.64 14.67 4.36
N ASP A 113 -9.00 14.57 3.19
CA ASP A 113 -9.29 13.52 2.22
C ASP A 113 -8.57 12.20 2.56
N PHE A 114 -9.30 11.10 2.40
CA PHE A 114 -8.79 9.73 2.49
C PHE A 114 -9.15 8.95 1.23
N ILE A 115 -8.20 8.14 0.76
CA ILE A 115 -8.44 7.09 -0.24
C ILE A 115 -8.43 5.76 0.49
N MET A 116 -9.44 4.92 0.29
CA MET A 116 -9.62 3.68 1.03
C MET A 116 -9.94 2.52 0.08
N ALA A 117 -9.32 1.37 0.31
CA ALA A 117 -9.76 0.08 -0.21
C ALA A 117 -10.36 -0.73 0.93
N ALA A 118 -11.44 -1.46 0.67
CA ALA A 118 -12.08 -2.33 1.63
C ALA A 118 -12.54 -3.64 0.98
N TYR A 119 -12.37 -4.73 1.71
CA TYR A 119 -12.95 -6.01 1.39
C TYR A 119 -13.82 -6.47 2.54
N VAL A 120 -15.06 -6.75 2.18
CA VAL A 120 -16.04 -7.39 3.04
C VAL A 120 -16.50 -8.64 2.29
N PRO A 121 -16.40 -9.85 2.88
CA PRO A 121 -16.83 -11.07 2.20
C PRO A 121 -18.32 -11.06 1.86
N ASN A 122 -19.15 -10.50 2.76
CA ASN A 122 -20.56 -10.31 2.50
C ASN A 122 -20.79 -9.08 1.61
N LYS A 123 -21.11 -9.32 0.33
CA LYS A 123 -21.36 -8.27 -0.66
C LYS A 123 -22.45 -7.28 -0.24
N LYS A 124 -23.45 -7.70 0.55
CA LYS A 124 -24.53 -6.82 1.01
C LYS A 124 -24.02 -5.73 1.94
N TRP A 125 -22.97 -6.02 2.70
CA TRP A 125 -22.34 -5.09 3.63
C TRP A 125 -21.25 -4.26 2.95
N ASN A 126 -21.02 -4.43 1.65
CA ASN A 126 -20.01 -3.67 0.95
C ASN A 126 -20.54 -2.33 0.42
N ASP A 127 -21.09 -1.55 1.35
CA ASP A 127 -21.93 -0.39 1.06
C ASP A 127 -21.66 0.80 1.99
N PHE A 128 -20.41 0.97 2.42
CA PHE A 128 -19.91 2.07 3.26
C PHE A 128 -20.37 3.48 2.85
N ASN A 129 -20.74 3.69 1.58
CA ASN A 129 -21.21 4.98 1.07
C ASN A 129 -22.72 5.22 1.28
N LYS A 130 -23.46 4.26 1.85
CA LYS A 130 -24.89 4.38 2.13
C LYS A 130 -25.14 4.86 3.55
N LYS A 131 -26.24 5.59 3.73
CA LYS A 131 -26.65 6.13 5.05
C LYS A 131 -27.12 5.04 6.01
N ASP A 132 -27.68 3.95 5.49
CA ASP A 132 -28.20 2.79 6.22
C ASP A 132 -27.19 1.62 6.28
N SER A 133 -25.92 1.88 5.97
CA SER A 133 -24.85 0.87 6.09
C SER A 133 -24.64 0.47 7.55
N ILE A 134 -24.23 -0.78 7.76
CA ILE A 134 -23.81 -1.27 9.08
C ILE A 134 -22.47 -0.66 9.54
N TRP A 135 -21.74 0.00 8.63
CA TRP A 135 -20.43 0.59 8.89
C TRP A 135 -20.54 2.07 9.27
N GLY A 136 -19.92 2.44 10.39
CA GLY A 136 -19.77 3.84 10.81
C GLY A 136 -18.35 4.35 10.63
N ILE A 137 -18.11 5.20 9.63
CA ILE A 137 -16.81 5.85 9.42
C ILE A 137 -16.74 7.13 10.23
N HIS A 138 -15.66 7.31 10.99
CA HIS A 138 -15.40 8.49 11.79
C HIS A 138 -13.91 8.82 11.78
N LEU A 139 -13.58 10.10 11.71
CA LEU A 139 -12.24 10.61 11.98
C LEU A 139 -12.14 10.91 13.49
N ASN A 140 -11.20 10.25 14.17
CA ASN A 140 -10.89 10.53 15.57
C ASN A 140 -9.84 11.64 15.63
N VAL A 141 -10.17 12.75 16.30
CA VAL A 141 -9.25 13.87 16.53
C VAL A 141 -8.99 13.97 18.03
N GLY A 142 -7.80 13.52 18.45
CA GLY A 142 -7.48 13.36 19.86
C GLY A 142 -8.33 12.28 20.55
N ASN A 143 -8.53 12.40 21.86
CA ASN A 143 -9.11 11.31 22.65
C ASN A 143 -10.64 11.26 22.66
N GLU A 144 -11.34 12.34 22.28
CA GLU A 144 -12.80 12.42 22.52
C GLU A 144 -13.62 12.94 21.33
N LYS A 145 -13.01 13.57 20.32
CA LYS A 145 -13.76 14.15 19.21
C LYS A 145 -13.83 13.20 18.02
N LYS A 146 -15.05 12.76 17.69
CA LYS A 146 -15.35 12.00 16.47
C LYS A 146 -16.01 12.92 15.45
N ILE A 147 -15.43 12.99 14.26
CA ILE A 147 -15.97 13.76 13.13
C ILE A 147 -16.53 12.76 12.12
N LYS A 148 -17.79 12.96 11.70
CA LYS A 148 -18.39 12.18 10.63
C LYS A 148 -17.92 12.70 9.28
N PRO A 149 -17.71 11.84 8.28
CA PRO A 149 -17.35 12.28 6.94
C PRO A 149 -18.46 13.15 6.36
N LEU A 150 -18.06 14.21 5.67
CA LEU A 150 -18.98 15.02 4.87
C LEU A 150 -19.53 14.18 3.70
N GLU A 151 -18.68 13.34 3.12
CA GLU A 151 -19.04 12.54 1.96
C GLU A 151 -18.20 11.26 1.89
N ILE A 152 -18.83 10.17 1.44
CA ILE A 152 -18.16 8.93 1.07
C ILE A 152 -18.59 8.58 -0.35
N ARG A 153 -17.63 8.51 -1.29
CA ARG A 153 -17.88 8.16 -2.69
C ARG A 153 -17.21 6.86 -3.06
N LYS A 154 -17.98 5.95 -3.66
CA LYS A 154 -17.43 4.73 -4.25
C LYS A 154 -16.74 5.03 -5.58
N ILE A 155 -15.51 4.54 -5.75
CA ILE A 155 -14.81 4.61 -7.03
C ILE A 155 -15.37 3.51 -7.93
N LYS A 156 -16.10 3.90 -9.00
CA LYS A 156 -16.81 2.94 -9.85
C LYS A 156 -15.89 2.15 -10.79
N LYS A 157 -14.85 2.79 -11.33
CA LYS A 157 -13.94 2.21 -12.30
C LYS A 157 -12.52 2.29 -11.76
N ILE A 158 -11.83 1.15 -11.79
CA ILE A 158 -10.40 1.06 -11.47
C ILE A 158 -9.69 0.98 -12.80
N ASP A 159 -8.87 1.97 -13.07
CA ASP A 159 -8.01 2.01 -14.25
C ASP A 159 -6.54 1.88 -13.85
N ALA A 160 -5.67 1.93 -14.86
CA ALA A 160 -4.23 1.88 -14.67
C ALA A 160 -3.73 3.05 -13.82
N PHE A 161 -4.39 4.23 -13.92
CA PHE A 161 -4.04 5.41 -13.14
C PHE A 161 -4.24 5.16 -11.64
N ILE A 162 -5.45 4.76 -11.22
CA ILE A 162 -5.74 4.48 -9.81
C ILE A 162 -4.82 3.36 -9.29
N THR A 163 -4.55 2.35 -10.13
CA THR A 163 -3.66 1.24 -9.76
C THR A 163 -2.21 1.69 -9.59
N LEU A 164 -1.73 2.62 -10.42
CA LEU A 164 -0.39 3.17 -10.32
C LEU A 164 -0.21 3.98 -9.04
N PHE A 165 -1.14 4.86 -8.69
CA PHE A 165 -0.98 5.71 -7.50
C PHE A 165 -1.39 5.01 -6.20
N PHE A 166 -2.32 4.06 -6.25
CA PHE A 166 -2.83 3.38 -5.07
C PHE A 166 -2.80 1.86 -5.27
N PRO A 167 -1.62 1.24 -5.33
CA PRO A 167 -1.46 -0.17 -5.74
C PRO A 167 -2.21 -1.16 -4.83
N TYR A 168 -2.38 -0.84 -3.54
CA TYR A 168 -3.18 -1.66 -2.62
C TYR A 168 -4.63 -1.82 -3.08
N ILE A 169 -5.14 -0.86 -3.86
CA ILE A 169 -6.48 -0.91 -4.45
C ILE A 169 -6.60 -2.13 -5.39
N ASN A 170 -5.55 -2.53 -6.11
CA ASN A 170 -5.62 -3.60 -7.12
C ASN A 170 -5.22 -4.99 -6.63
N THR A 171 -4.96 -5.16 -5.33
CA THR A 171 -4.66 -6.50 -4.82
C THR A 171 -5.88 -7.40 -5.03
N GLY A 172 -5.69 -8.56 -5.67
CA GLY A 172 -6.77 -9.48 -6.10
C GLY A 172 -7.72 -9.99 -4.99
N ASN A 173 -7.46 -9.60 -3.74
CA ASN A 173 -8.27 -9.87 -2.55
C ASN A 173 -9.14 -8.69 -2.09
N LEU A 174 -9.02 -7.48 -2.67
CA LEU A 174 -9.78 -6.30 -2.25
C LEU A 174 -10.84 -5.89 -3.30
N ARG A 175 -12.11 -6.22 -3.04
CA ARG A 175 -13.21 -6.10 -4.03
C ARG A 175 -13.96 -4.76 -4.03
N ASP A 176 -13.82 -3.87 -3.05
CA ASP A 176 -14.45 -2.53 -3.11
C ASP A 176 -13.58 -1.39 -2.59
N LYS A 177 -13.83 -0.19 -3.12
CA LYS A 177 -12.89 0.94 -3.12
C LYS A 177 -13.65 2.26 -2.97
N LEU A 178 -13.23 3.06 -2.01
CA LEU A 178 -13.97 4.21 -1.49
C LEU A 178 -13.03 5.40 -1.36
N ILE A 179 -13.55 6.59 -1.60
CA ILE A 179 -12.94 7.87 -1.24
C ILE A 179 -13.78 8.42 -0.10
N SER A 180 -13.16 8.75 1.03
CA SER A 180 -13.84 9.41 2.15
C SER A 180 -13.30 10.83 2.29
N ARG A 181 -14.19 11.81 2.43
CA ARG A 181 -13.86 13.20 2.74
C ARG A 181 -14.39 13.55 4.12
N CYS A 182 -13.49 13.95 5.02
CA CYS A 182 -13.81 14.40 6.36
C CYS A 182 -13.56 15.90 6.53
#